data_AF-A0A2N7HK11-F1
#
_entry.id   AF-A0A2N7HK11-F1
#
_cell.length_a   1.000
_cell.length_b   1.000
_cell.length_c   1.000
_cell.angle_alpha   90.00
_cell.angle_beta   90.00
_cell.angle_gamma   90.00
#
_symmetry.space_group_name_H-M   'P 1'
#
loop_
_entity.id
_entity.type
_entity.pdbx_description
1 polymer ?
#
loop_
_entity_poly.entity_id
_entity_poly.type
_entity_poly.pdbx_seq_one_letter_code
_entity_poly.pdbx_strand_id
1 'polypeptide(L)'
;MLTVTQIAKAYNISRTTILYYERAGLLLPHSRSDNGYRWYGKKEQARLESIISYRSFGLSIQEISALLDRTDDVKQEQTLVNQFNALEKEIQSLRQQQKAIVMLLEQPELLEQKMLTKERWVRVMENAGFDEKDMKNWHKQFEKMEPTAHQEFLESLNIDEQEVASIREWSKK
;
A
#
# COMPACT_ATOMS: atom_id res chain seq x y z
N MET A 1 -19.51 -26.69 10.06
CA MET A 1 -20.16 -25.40 9.75
C MET A 1 -20.10 -24.53 10.99
N LEU A 2 -20.11 -23.22 10.85
CA LEU A 2 -20.05 -22.27 11.96
C LEU A 2 -21.32 -21.42 12.01
N THR A 3 -21.83 -21.14 13.21
CA THR A 3 -22.86 -20.12 13.41
C THR A 3 -22.28 -18.72 13.21
N VAL A 4 -23.14 -17.71 13.04
CA VAL A 4 -22.73 -16.30 12.93
C VAL A 4 -21.80 -15.85 14.08
N THR A 5 -22.03 -16.32 15.30
CA THR A 5 -21.21 -15.97 16.47
C THR A 5 -19.87 -16.70 16.44
N GLN A 6 -19.85 -17.96 16.01
CA GLN A 6 -18.61 -18.74 15.91
C GLN A 6 -17.70 -18.23 14.79
N ILE A 7 -18.26 -17.93 13.61
CA ILE A 7 -17.47 -17.39 12.49
C ILE A 7 -16.97 -15.97 12.79
N ALA A 8 -17.77 -15.13 13.47
CA ALA A 8 -17.32 -13.83 13.99
C ALA A 8 -16.05 -13.98 14.85
N LYS A 9 -16.12 -14.89 15.83
CA LYS A 9 -15.01 -15.16 16.74
C LYS A 9 -13.80 -15.74 16.02
N ALA A 10 -14.00 -16.66 15.08
CA ALA A 10 -12.92 -17.32 14.34
C ALA A 10 -12.08 -16.32 13.51
N TYR A 11 -12.74 -15.31 12.93
CA TYR A 11 -12.09 -14.30 12.08
C TYR A 11 -11.84 -12.97 12.80
N ASN A 12 -12.03 -12.92 14.12
CA ASN A 12 -11.86 -11.73 14.95
C ASN A 12 -12.61 -10.48 14.42
N ILE A 13 -13.85 -10.67 13.97
CA ILE A 13 -14.72 -9.58 13.53
C ILE A 13 -16.03 -9.57 14.31
N SER A 14 -16.70 -8.42 14.34
CA SER A 14 -17.98 -8.32 15.03
C SER A 14 -19.08 -9.11 14.30
N ARG A 15 -20.05 -9.64 15.06
CA ARG A 15 -21.26 -10.24 14.48
C ARG A 15 -22.00 -9.26 13.56
N THR A 16 -22.01 -7.98 13.92
CA THR A 16 -22.58 -6.90 13.11
C THR A 16 -21.89 -6.74 11.76
N THR A 17 -20.58 -6.98 11.68
CA THR A 17 -19.83 -6.96 10.41
C THR A 17 -20.28 -8.08 9.47
N ILE A 18 -20.48 -9.30 9.97
CA ILE A 18 -20.99 -10.41 9.13
C ILE A 18 -22.41 -10.12 8.63
N LEU A 19 -23.29 -9.63 9.51
CA LEU A 19 -24.65 -9.26 9.11
C LEU A 19 -24.67 -8.06 8.14
N TYR A 20 -23.69 -7.17 8.23
CA TYR A 20 -23.50 -6.12 7.26
C TYR A 20 -23.12 -6.68 5.87
N TYR A 21 -22.17 -7.62 5.81
CA TYR A 21 -21.82 -8.29 4.55
C TYR A 21 -22.98 -9.11 3.97
N GLU A 22 -23.80 -9.75 4.81
CA GLU A 22 -25.02 -10.42 4.36
C GLU A 22 -26.03 -9.43 3.77
N ARG A 23 -26.29 -8.30 4.44
CA ARG A 23 -27.19 -7.25 3.92
C ARG A 23 -26.68 -6.62 2.62
N ALA A 24 -25.36 -6.52 2.47
CA ALA A 24 -24.72 -6.04 1.24
C ALA A 24 -24.64 -7.11 0.13
N GLY A 25 -25.10 -8.35 0.38
CA GLY A 25 -25.05 -9.44 -0.59
C GLY A 25 -23.66 -10.08 -0.77
N LEU A 26 -22.65 -9.61 -0.04
CA LEU A 26 -21.27 -10.11 -0.15
C LEU A 26 -21.09 -11.49 0.48
N LEU A 27 -21.79 -11.79 1.57
CA LEU A 27 -21.65 -13.05 2.29
C LEU A 27 -23.01 -13.59 2.72
N LEU A 28 -23.52 -14.55 1.96
CA LEU A 28 -24.77 -15.23 2.28
C LEU A 28 -24.49 -16.48 3.14
N PRO A 29 -25.35 -16.80 4.11
CA PRO A 29 -25.24 -18.05 4.85
C PRO A 29 -25.49 -19.24 3.91
N HIS A 30 -24.79 -20.35 4.18
CA HIS A 30 -25.01 -21.60 3.45
C HIS A 30 -26.43 -22.12 3.64
N SER A 31 -26.91 -22.06 4.88
CA SER A 31 -28.26 -22.48 5.23
C SER A 31 -28.78 -21.74 6.46
N ARG A 32 -30.09 -21.83 6.65
CA ARG A 32 -30.76 -21.43 7.88
C ARG A 32 -31.41 -22.67 8.48
N SER A 33 -31.22 -22.88 9.78
CA SER A 33 -31.90 -23.97 10.50
C SER A 33 -33.33 -23.57 10.86
N ASP A 34 -34.15 -24.55 11.25
CA ASP A 34 -35.58 -24.36 11.56
C ASP A 34 -35.83 -23.35 12.69
N ASN A 35 -34.88 -23.22 13.60
CA ASN A 35 -34.87 -22.22 14.68
C ASN A 35 -34.27 -20.85 14.25
N GLY A 36 -34.03 -20.64 12.96
CA GLY A 36 -33.60 -19.36 12.38
C GLY A 36 -32.09 -19.05 12.46
N TYR A 37 -31.26 -20.00 12.93
CA TYR A 37 -29.80 -19.78 13.00
C TYR A 37 -29.17 -19.87 11.61
N ARG A 38 -28.19 -18.99 11.37
CA ARG A 38 -27.39 -18.94 10.15
C ARG A 38 -26.18 -19.84 10.27
N TRP A 39 -25.95 -20.65 9.26
CA TRP A 39 -24.79 -21.54 9.17
C TRP A 39 -23.89 -21.17 8.00
N TYR A 40 -22.59 -21.12 8.25
CA TYR A 40 -21.57 -20.81 7.27
C TYR A 40 -20.67 -22.04 7.10
N GLY A 41 -20.60 -22.55 5.87
CA GLY A 41 -19.77 -23.69 5.48
C GLY A 41 -18.35 -23.26 5.17
N LYS A 42 -17.57 -24.18 4.59
CA LYS A 42 -16.18 -23.90 4.19
C LYS A 42 -16.10 -22.87 3.05
N LYS A 43 -17.07 -22.89 2.13
CA LYS A 43 -17.12 -21.95 0.99
C LYS A 43 -17.36 -20.53 1.46
N GLU A 44 -18.30 -20.34 2.40
CA GLU A 44 -18.61 -19.03 2.95
C GLU A 44 -17.45 -18.50 3.80
N GLN A 45 -16.73 -19.38 4.50
CA GLN A 45 -15.50 -19.03 5.22
C GLN A 45 -14.40 -18.55 4.25
N ALA A 46 -14.14 -19.27 3.16
CA ALA A 46 -13.17 -18.84 2.15
C ALA A 46 -13.58 -17.52 1.45
N ARG A 47 -14.88 -17.32 1.23
CA ARG A 47 -15.40 -16.04 0.72
C ARG A 47 -15.19 -14.91 1.74
N LEU A 48 -15.43 -15.17 3.02
CA LEU A 48 -15.19 -14.20 4.11
C LEU A 48 -13.70 -13.84 4.23
N GLU A 49 -12.78 -14.80 4.09
CA GLU A 49 -11.34 -14.54 4.05
C GLU A 49 -10.97 -13.56 2.94
N SER A 50 -11.49 -13.80 1.74
CA SER A 50 -11.31 -12.89 0.60
C SER A 50 -11.87 -11.49 0.89
N ILE A 51 -13.08 -11.40 1.47
CA ILE A 51 -13.69 -10.11 1.85
C ILE A 51 -12.80 -9.35 2.84
N ILE A 52 -12.29 -10.03 3.88
CA ILE A 52 -11.45 -9.42 4.91
C ILE A 52 -10.14 -8.92 4.28
N SER A 53 -9.52 -9.71 3.40
CA SER A 53 -8.31 -9.32 2.68
C SER A 53 -8.55 -8.07 1.84
N TYR A 54 -9.56 -8.05 0.99
CA TYR A 54 -9.82 -6.87 0.15
C TYR A 54 -10.23 -5.62 0.96
N ARG A 55 -10.94 -5.80 2.09
CA ARG A 55 -11.20 -4.68 3.01
C ARG A 55 -9.94 -4.11 3.61
N SER A 56 -8.91 -4.92 3.88
CA SER A 56 -7.63 -4.43 4.43
C SER A 56 -6.84 -3.61 3.41
N PHE A 57 -7.11 -3.77 2.11
CA PHE A 57 -6.53 -2.94 1.04
C PHE A 57 -7.21 -1.58 0.88
N GLY A 58 -8.27 -1.31 1.65
CA GLY A 58 -9.04 -0.07 1.56
C GLY A 58 -10.18 -0.10 0.54
N LEU A 59 -10.44 -1.25 -0.10
CA LEU A 59 -11.48 -1.36 -1.12
C LEU A 59 -12.89 -1.22 -0.53
N SER A 60 -13.76 -0.56 -1.30
CA SER A 60 -15.17 -0.42 -0.99
C SER A 60 -15.92 -1.75 -1.14
N ILE A 61 -17.09 -1.86 -0.53
CA ILE A 61 -17.94 -3.05 -0.62
C ILE A 61 -18.37 -3.34 -2.06
N GLN A 62 -18.59 -2.29 -2.85
CA GLN A 62 -18.94 -2.39 -4.26
C GLN A 62 -17.82 -3.02 -5.09
N GLU A 63 -16.58 -2.56 -4.90
CA GLU A 63 -15.40 -3.11 -5.58
C GLU A 63 -15.13 -4.56 -5.17
N ILE A 64 -15.29 -4.86 -3.88
CA ILE A 64 -15.13 -6.22 -3.35
C ILE A 64 -16.12 -7.18 -4.00
N SER A 65 -17.38 -6.76 -4.20
CA SER A 65 -18.36 -7.61 -4.88
C SER A 65 -17.88 -7.99 -6.28
N ALA A 66 -17.38 -7.03 -7.05
CA ALA A 66 -16.85 -7.28 -8.40
C ALA A 66 -15.62 -8.22 -8.39
N LEU A 67 -14.76 -8.09 -7.38
CA LEU A 67 -13.58 -8.95 -7.21
C LEU A 67 -13.92 -10.39 -6.79
N LEU A 68 -15.00 -10.60 -6.04
CA LEU A 68 -15.38 -11.93 -5.58
C LEU A 68 -16.09 -12.75 -6.64
N ASP A 69 -16.80 -12.11 -7.55
CA ASP A 69 -17.66 -12.80 -8.52
C ASP A 69 -16.88 -13.27 -9.76
N ARG A 70 -15.59 -12.92 -9.88
CA ARG A 70 -14.64 -13.41 -10.91
C ARG A 70 -15.22 -13.46 -12.32
N THR A 71 -16.03 -12.45 -12.65
CA THR A 71 -16.71 -12.37 -13.95
C THR A 71 -15.77 -11.92 -15.06
N ASP A 72 -14.65 -11.28 -14.73
CA ASP A 72 -13.69 -10.72 -15.69
C ASP A 72 -12.32 -10.47 -15.02
N ASP A 73 -11.33 -11.33 -15.28
CA ASP A 73 -9.99 -11.26 -14.68
C ASP A 73 -9.28 -9.92 -14.96
N VAL A 74 -9.47 -9.35 -16.16
CA VAL A 74 -8.86 -8.07 -16.55
C VAL A 74 -9.41 -6.92 -15.70
N LYS A 75 -10.70 -6.94 -15.38
CA LYS A 75 -11.30 -5.93 -14.49
C LYS A 75 -10.81 -6.07 -13.04
N GLN A 76 -10.44 -7.27 -12.61
CA GLN A 76 -9.93 -7.49 -11.25
C GLN A 76 -8.55 -6.88 -11.07
N GLU A 77 -7.64 -7.20 -12.00
CA GLU A 77 -6.30 -6.63 -12.01
C GLU A 77 -6.37 -5.10 -12.06
N GLN A 78 -7.20 -4.54 -12.95
CA GLN A 78 -7.35 -3.10 -13.05
C GLN A 78 -7.87 -2.46 -11.77
N THR A 79 -8.79 -3.10 -11.05
CA THR A 79 -9.31 -2.59 -9.76
C THR A 79 -8.19 -2.51 -8.71
N LEU A 80 -7.35 -3.54 -8.62
CA LEU A 80 -6.23 -3.57 -7.69
C LEU A 80 -5.14 -2.56 -8.06
N VAL A 81 -4.82 -2.43 -9.35
CA VAL A 81 -3.88 -1.42 -9.85
C VAL A 81 -4.39 0.00 -9.56
N ASN A 82 -5.69 0.25 -9.76
CA ASN A 82 -6.29 1.54 -9.44
C ASN A 82 -6.19 1.86 -7.95
N GLN A 83 -6.48 0.88 -7.08
CA GLN A 83 -6.36 1.06 -5.64
C GLN A 83 -4.91 1.30 -5.20
N PHE A 84 -3.95 0.57 -5.78
CA PHE A 84 -2.53 0.80 -5.54
C PHE A 84 -2.12 2.24 -5.90
N ASN A 85 -2.50 2.71 -7.09
CA ASN A 85 -2.21 4.07 -7.53
C ASN A 85 -2.92 5.14 -6.68
N ALA A 86 -4.11 4.84 -6.14
CA ALA A 86 -4.81 5.72 -5.21
C ALA A 86 -4.07 5.84 -3.87
N LEU A 87 -3.59 4.71 -3.33
CA LEU A 87 -2.78 4.68 -2.11
C LEU A 87 -1.47 5.46 -2.26
N GLU A 88 -0.79 5.32 -3.40
CA GLU A 88 0.41 6.12 -3.69
C GLU A 88 0.12 7.63 -3.65
N LYS A 89 -0.97 8.08 -4.29
CA LYS A 89 -1.39 9.48 -4.23
C LYS A 89 -1.72 9.94 -2.81
N GLU A 90 -2.36 9.09 -2.01
CA GLU A 90 -2.67 9.38 -0.61
C GLU A 90 -1.40 9.50 0.23
N ILE A 91 -0.42 8.60 0.05
CA ILE A 91 0.90 8.68 0.69
C ILE A 91 1.58 10.01 0.38
N GLN A 92 1.59 10.42 -0.90
CA GLN A 92 2.17 11.71 -1.29
C GLN A 92 1.45 12.89 -0.64
N SER A 93 0.11 12.86 -0.58
CA SER A 93 -0.66 13.90 0.12
C SER A 93 -0.34 13.95 1.61
N LEU A 94 -0.28 12.80 2.28
CA LEU A 94 0.05 12.71 3.71
C LEU A 94 1.48 13.21 3.98
N ARG A 95 2.45 12.94 3.11
CA ARG A 95 3.82 13.50 3.20
C ARG A 95 3.82 15.01 3.05
N GLN A 96 3.04 15.56 2.11
CA GLN A 96 2.91 17.02 1.95
C GLN A 96 2.29 17.67 3.20
N GLN A 97 1.28 17.04 3.79
CA GLN A 97 0.67 17.51 5.04
C GLN A 97 1.68 17.49 6.20
N GLN A 98 2.48 16.42 6.34
CA GLN A 98 3.57 16.36 7.32
C GLN A 98 4.57 17.50 7.14
N LYS A 99 4.97 17.77 5.89
CA LYS A 99 5.89 18.89 5.57
C LYS A 99 5.30 20.24 5.96
N ALA A 100 4.03 20.50 5.64
CA ALA A 100 3.35 21.74 6.00
C ALA A 100 3.27 21.95 7.51
N ILE A 101 2.95 20.90 8.27
CA ILE A 101 2.93 20.93 9.74
C ILE A 101 4.31 21.25 10.29
N VAL A 102 5.36 20.60 9.77
CA VAL A 102 6.73 20.84 10.22
C VAL A 102 7.22 22.25 9.92
N MET A 103 6.88 22.80 8.75
CA MET A 103 7.16 24.20 8.43
C MET A 103 6.46 25.17 9.38
N LEU A 104 5.20 24.89 9.75
CA LEU A 104 4.46 25.71 10.71
C LEU A 104 5.03 25.63 12.14
N LEU A 105 5.52 24.46 12.53
CA LEU A 105 6.16 24.23 13.83
C LEU A 105 7.59 24.77 13.91
N GLU A 106 8.21 25.13 12.79
CA GLU A 106 9.63 25.51 12.68
C GLU A 106 10.58 24.42 13.23
N GLN A 107 10.21 23.14 13.09
CA GLN A 107 10.96 21.98 13.62
C GLN A 107 11.39 21.00 12.50
N PRO A 108 12.32 21.41 11.62
CA PRO A 108 12.76 20.59 10.48
C PRO A 108 13.29 19.20 10.88
N GLU A 109 13.82 19.07 12.09
CA GLU A 109 14.35 17.82 12.65
C GLU A 109 13.30 16.69 12.72
N LEU A 110 12.01 16.99 12.78
CA LEU A 110 10.95 15.98 12.78
C LEU A 110 10.86 15.21 11.45
N LEU A 111 11.23 15.84 10.33
CA LEU A 111 11.36 15.18 9.04
C LEU A 111 12.71 14.47 8.94
N GLU A 112 13.79 15.12 9.35
CA GLU A 112 15.15 14.58 9.25
C GLU A 112 15.39 13.31 10.08
N GLN A 113 14.69 13.17 11.22
CA GLN A 113 14.78 11.95 12.02
C GLN A 113 14.17 10.74 11.33
N LYS A 114 13.14 10.94 10.49
CA LYS A 114 12.37 9.86 9.85
C LYS A 114 12.71 9.64 8.38
N MET A 115 13.25 10.64 7.69
CA MET A 115 13.60 10.56 6.28
C MET A 115 15.11 10.53 6.08
N LEU A 116 15.56 9.72 5.12
CA LEU A 116 16.94 9.74 4.67
C LEU A 116 17.08 10.91 3.69
N THR A 117 17.79 11.98 4.08
CA THR A 117 18.09 13.11 3.15
C THR A 117 19.31 12.80 2.30
N LYS A 118 19.53 13.56 1.22
CA LYS A 118 20.75 13.50 0.41
C LYS A 118 22.02 13.64 1.27
N GLU A 119 22.09 14.63 2.16
CA GLU A 119 23.28 14.89 3.00
C GLU A 119 23.53 13.77 3.99
N ARG A 120 22.46 13.12 4.48
CA ARG A 120 22.56 11.96 5.36
C ARG A 120 23.01 10.73 4.59
N TRP A 121 22.49 10.53 3.38
CA TRP A 121 22.91 9.44 2.50
C TRP A 121 24.37 9.56 2.09
N VAL A 122 24.83 10.75 1.67
CA VAL A 122 26.24 11.00 1.34
C VAL A 122 27.13 10.69 2.54
N ARG A 123 26.77 11.14 3.75
CA ARG A 123 27.51 10.80 4.98
C ARG A 123 27.55 9.29 5.25
N VAL A 124 26.47 8.56 4.99
CA VAL A 124 26.44 7.09 5.14
C VAL A 124 27.43 6.44 4.16
N MET A 125 27.44 6.88 2.90
CA MET A 125 28.33 6.37 1.86
C MET A 125 29.80 6.69 2.17
N GLU A 126 30.11 7.92 2.57
CA GLU A 126 31.46 8.33 2.98
C GLU A 126 31.97 7.49 4.16
N ASN A 127 31.15 7.30 5.19
CA ASN A 127 31.51 6.45 6.34
C ASN A 127 31.63 4.97 5.99
N ALA A 128 30.97 4.52 4.92
CA ALA A 128 31.14 3.19 4.34
C ALA A 128 32.40 3.07 3.47
N GLY A 129 33.17 4.15 3.30
CA GLY A 129 34.41 4.19 2.55
C GLY A 129 34.27 4.53 1.06
N PHE A 130 33.11 5.01 0.62
CA PHE A 130 32.91 5.45 -0.76
C PHE A 130 33.39 6.88 -0.93
N ASP A 131 34.21 7.12 -1.96
CA ASP A 131 34.59 8.47 -2.38
C ASP A 131 33.64 9.04 -3.46
N GLU A 132 33.90 10.27 -3.93
CA GLU A 132 33.08 10.91 -4.98
C GLU A 132 33.05 10.10 -6.29
N LYS A 133 34.16 9.43 -6.63
CA LYS A 133 34.27 8.65 -7.86
C LYS A 133 33.47 7.36 -7.73
N ASP A 134 33.51 6.71 -6.57
CA ASP A 134 32.71 5.52 -6.27
C ASP A 134 31.22 5.83 -6.31
N MET A 135 30.81 6.95 -5.70
CA MET A 135 29.41 7.41 -5.74
C MET A 135 28.95 7.72 -7.17
N LYS A 136 29.77 8.40 -7.98
CA LYS A 136 29.44 8.61 -9.41
C LYS A 136 29.31 7.30 -10.17
N ASN A 137 30.21 6.35 -9.94
CA ASN A 137 30.12 5.03 -10.57
C ASN A 137 28.86 4.28 -10.11
N TRP A 138 28.50 4.36 -8.83
CA TRP A 138 27.28 3.78 -8.28
C TRP A 138 26.03 4.31 -9.00
N HIS A 139 25.89 5.63 -9.15
CA HIS A 139 24.77 6.24 -9.90
C HIS A 139 24.71 5.76 -11.36
N LYS A 140 25.86 5.64 -12.04
CA LYS A 140 25.92 5.10 -13.41
C LYS A 140 25.45 3.66 -13.51
N GLN A 141 25.89 2.80 -12.58
CA GLN A 141 25.44 1.40 -12.55
C GLN A 141 23.95 1.32 -12.22
N PHE A 142 23.47 2.13 -11.28
CA PHE A 142 22.07 2.12 -10.88
C PHE A 142 21.15 2.60 -12.02
N GLU A 143 21.47 3.72 -12.68
CA GLU A 143 20.69 4.21 -13.84
C GLU A 143 20.69 3.19 -15.00
N LYS A 144 21.79 2.45 -15.20
CA LYS A 144 21.88 1.43 -16.24
C LYS A 144 21.05 0.18 -15.94
N MET A 145 21.06 -0.27 -14.69
CA MET A 145 20.39 -1.51 -14.28
C MET A 145 18.91 -1.30 -13.99
N GLU A 146 18.56 -0.22 -13.29
CA GLU A 146 17.23 0.03 -12.75
C GLU A 146 16.86 1.52 -12.87
N PRO A 147 16.66 2.05 -14.09
CA PRO A 147 16.45 3.49 -14.32
C PRO A 147 15.21 4.06 -13.63
N THR A 148 14.14 3.25 -13.48
CA THR A 148 12.92 3.67 -12.77
C THR A 148 13.18 3.73 -11.27
N ALA A 149 13.79 2.70 -10.69
CA ALA A 149 14.10 2.68 -9.26
C ALA A 149 15.13 3.75 -8.87
N HIS A 150 16.04 4.12 -9.78
CA HIS A 150 16.99 5.22 -9.53
C HIS A 150 16.27 6.57 -9.41
N GLN A 151 15.26 6.85 -10.24
CA GLN A 151 14.41 8.04 -10.11
C GLN A 151 13.72 8.06 -8.75
N GLU A 152 13.01 6.98 -8.41
CA GLU A 152 12.27 6.87 -7.15
C GLU A 152 13.18 7.00 -5.93
N PHE A 153 14.38 6.44 -6.01
CA PHE A 153 15.40 6.59 -4.97
C PHE A 153 15.80 8.05 -4.77
N LEU A 154 16.14 8.76 -5.84
CA LEU A 154 16.56 10.17 -5.75
C LEU A 154 15.43 11.06 -5.21
N GLU A 155 14.19 10.82 -5.64
CA GLU A 155 13.00 11.51 -5.12
C GLU A 155 12.77 11.20 -3.63
N SER A 156 13.06 9.96 -3.20
CA SER A 156 12.94 9.56 -1.79
C SER A 156 13.91 10.28 -0.86
N LEU A 157 15.04 10.77 -1.41
CA LEU A 157 16.01 11.60 -0.70
C LEU A 157 15.60 13.07 -0.59
N ASN A 158 14.38 13.41 -1.04
CA ASN A 158 13.82 14.76 -1.09
C ASN A 158 14.68 15.74 -1.89
N ILE A 159 15.32 15.21 -2.96
CA ILE A 159 16.04 15.98 -3.98
C ILE A 159 15.00 16.59 -4.93
N ASP A 160 15.17 17.85 -5.31
CA ASP A 160 14.24 18.51 -6.22
C ASP A 160 14.32 17.96 -7.65
N GLU A 161 13.24 18.13 -8.43
CA GLU A 161 13.13 17.57 -9.78
C GLU A 161 14.25 18.01 -10.74
N GLN A 162 14.77 19.24 -10.61
CA GLN A 162 15.83 19.74 -11.48
C GLN A 162 17.15 19.06 -11.16
N GLU A 163 17.46 18.91 -9.88
CA GLU A 163 18.64 18.18 -9.44
C GLU A 163 18.56 16.69 -9.79
N VAL A 164 17.40 16.04 -9.58
CA VAL A 164 17.19 14.63 -10.00
C VAL A 164 17.46 14.46 -11.49
N ALA A 165 16.90 15.34 -12.33
CA ALA A 165 17.10 15.30 -13.77
C ALA A 165 18.60 15.44 -14.13
N SER A 166 19.30 16.37 -13.49
CA SER A 166 20.74 16.56 -13.69
C SER A 166 21.54 15.31 -13.31
N ILE A 167 21.25 14.71 -12.15
CA ILE A 167 21.91 13.49 -11.67
C ILE A 167 21.76 12.36 -12.67
N ARG A 168 20.54 12.12 -13.14
CA ARG A 168 20.25 11.06 -14.09
C ARG A 168 20.86 11.32 -15.46
N GLU A 169 20.92 12.58 -15.91
CA GLU A 169 21.52 12.93 -17.19
C GLU A 169 23.01 12.57 -17.23
N TRP A 170 23.79 12.94 -16.21
CA TRP A 170 25.21 12.58 -16.19
C TRP A 170 25.43 11.10 -15.85
N SER A 171 24.50 10.43 -15.18
CA SER A 171 24.57 8.99 -14.89
C SER A 171 24.43 8.11 -16.13
N LYS A 172 23.85 8.63 -17.22
CA LYS A 172 23.74 7.93 -18.51
C LYS A 172 25.02 7.96 -19.35
N LYS A 173 26.00 8.81 -19.00
CA LYS A 173 27.27 8.99 -19.71
C LYS A 173 28.33 8.03 -19.19
#